data_AF-A0A268JBE7-F1
#
_entry.id   AF-A0A268JBE7-F1
#
_cell.length_a   1.000
_cell.length_b   1.000
_cell.length_c   1.000
_cell.angle_alpha   90.00
_cell.angle_beta   90.00
_cell.angle_gamma   90.00
#
_symmetry.space_group_name_H-M   'P 1'
#
loop_
_entity.id
_entity.type
_entity.pdbx_description
1 polymer ?
#
loop_
_entity_poly.entity_id
_entity_poly.type
_entity_poly.pdbx_seq_one_letter_code
_entity_poly.pdbx_strand_id
1 'polypeptide(L)' 'MAQFRQRGKSWTYIVDMGIDPLTKKRRPQISKGGFKTKREAQAAARIVELEKQNGTLIKESDMPF' A
#
# COMPACT_ATOMS: atom_id res chain seq x y z
N MET A 1 1.37 -9.99 1.11
CA MET A 1 2.60 -9.74 1.89
C MET A 1 2.95 -8.27 1.69
N ALA A 2 3.35 -7.57 2.75
CA ALA A 2 3.83 -6.20 2.64
C ALA A 2 5.36 -6.22 2.51
N GLN A 3 5.89 -5.62 1.45
CA GLN A 3 7.32 -5.48 1.22
C GLN A 3 7.77 -4.08 1.67
N PHE A 4 8.90 -4.01 2.38
CA PHE A 4 9.49 -2.74 2.80
C PHE A 4 10.79 -2.52 2.05
N ARG A 5 10.91 -1.36 1.40
CA ARG A 5 12.10 -0.95 0.66
C ARG A 5 12.56 0.41 1.16
N GLN A 6 13.86 0.55 1.40
CA GLN A 6 14.48 1.83 1.65
C GLN A 6 14.95 2.46 0.33
N ARG A 7 14.62 3.73 0.09
CA ARG A 7 15.12 4.53 -1.04
C ARG A 7 15.86 5.75 -0.47
N GLY A 8 17.18 5.65 -0.40
CA GLY A 8 18.04 6.68 0.21
C GLY A 8 17.73 6.86 1.72
N LYS A 9 17.30 8.07 2.10
CA LYS A 9 16.91 8.42 3.48
C LYS A 9 15.45 8.14 3.81
N SER A 10 14.68 7.63 2.84
CA SER A 10 13.24 7.41 3.00
C SER A 10 12.90 5.93 2.95
N TRP A 11 11.84 5.56 3.67
CA TRP A 11 11.26 4.24 3.68
C TRP A 11 9.99 4.25 2.83
N THR A 12 9.80 3.16 2.10
CA THR A 12 8.64 2.89 1.25
C THR A 12 8.12 1.52 1.59
N TYR A 13 6.82 1.38 1.79
CA TYR A 13 6.17 0.08 1.85
C TYR A 13 5.37 -0.16 0.58
N ILE A 14 5.25 -1.44 0.23
CA ILE A 14 4.52 -1.94 -0.93
C ILE A 14 3.60 -3.03 -0.41
N VAL A 15 2.29 -2.84 -0.54
CA VAL A 15 1.29 -3.84 -0.18
C VAL A 15 0.72 -4.44 -1.46
N ASP A 16 0.96 -5.73 -1.65
CA ASP A 16 0.29 -6.49 -2.72
C ASP A 16 -1.18 -6.69 -2.36
N MET A 17 -2.05 -6.18 -3.24
CA MET A 17 -3.48 -6.38 -3.15
C MET A 17 -3.95 -7.72 -3.73
N GLY A 18 -3.04 -8.52 -4.30
CA GLY A 18 -3.35 -9.84 -4.84
C GLY A 18 -3.98 -9.79 -6.23
N ILE A 19 -4.66 -10.86 -6.62
CA ILE A 19 -5.38 -10.96 -7.90
C ILE A 19 -6.85 -10.76 -7.61
N ASP A 20 -7.52 -9.93 -8.41
CA ASP A 20 -8.97 -9.81 -8.36
C ASP A 20 -9.59 -11.13 -8.85
N PRO A 21 -10.37 -11.84 -8.03
CA PRO A 21 -11.00 -13.09 -8.46
C PRO A 21 -12.06 -12.84 -9.54
N LEU A 22 -12.61 -11.62 -9.62
CA LEU A 22 -13.64 -11.24 -10.58
C LEU A 22 -13.09 -10.94 -11.98
N THR A 23 -11.95 -10.25 -12.05
CA THR A 23 -11.39 -9.78 -13.33
C THR A 23 -10.18 -10.59 -13.78
N LYS A 24 -9.69 -11.53 -12.94
CA LYS A 24 -8.43 -12.27 -13.13
C LYS A 24 -7.20 -11.36 -13.29
N LYS A 25 -7.34 -10.04 -13.08
CA LYS A 25 -6.26 -9.07 -13.21
C LYS A 25 -5.53 -8.92 -11.88
N ARG A 26 -4.22 -8.74 -11.94
CA ARG A 26 -3.43 -8.39 -10.76
C ARG A 26 -3.92 -7.03 -10.26
N ARG A 27 -4.38 -6.97 -9.01
CA ARG A 27 -4.72 -5.69 -8.37
C ARG A 27 -3.45 -4.86 -8.28
N PRO A 28 -3.51 -3.56 -8.59
CA PRO A 28 -2.29 -2.75 -8.61
C PRO A 28 -1.74 -2.66 -7.20
N GLN A 29 -0.43 -2.86 -7.06
CA GLN A 29 0.29 -2.74 -5.79
C GLN A 29 0.13 -1.34 -5.23
N ILE A 30 -0.13 -1.24 -3.92
CA ILE A 30 -0.14 0.05 -3.23
C ILE A 30 1.26 0.28 -2.73
N SER A 31 1.97 1.21 -3.35
CA SER A 31 3.27 1.67 -2.85
C SER A 31 3.10 3.05 -2.25
N LYS A 32 3.51 3.22 -0.99
CA LYS A 32 3.57 4.53 -0.34
C LYS A 32 4.95 4.73 0.24
N GLY A 33 5.60 5.79 -0.20
CA GLY A 33 6.94 6.19 0.21
C GLY A 33 6.94 7.54 0.91
N GLY A 34 8.11 7.94 1.41
CA GLY A 34 8.33 9.24 2.03
C GLY A 34 8.46 9.20 3.55
N PHE A 35 8.47 8.02 4.16
CA PHE A 35 8.65 7.91 5.61
C PHE A 35 10.12 8.14 5.98
N LYS A 36 10.40 9.01 6.96
CA LYS A 36 11.78 9.25 7.42
C LYS A 36 12.31 8.07 8.22
N THR A 37 11.44 7.34 8.91
CA THR A 37 11.84 6.23 9.78
C THR A 37 11.16 4.90 9.42
N LYS A 38 11.83 3.80 9.75
CA LYS A 38 11.27 2.44 9.60
C LYS A 38 10.00 2.25 10.44
N ARG A 39 9.96 2.83 11.65
CA ARG A 39 8.80 2.77 12.55
C ARG A 39 7.56 3.42 11.93
N GLU A 40 7.70 4.60 11.33
CA GLU A 40 6.60 5.25 10.62
C GLU A 40 6.12 4.42 9.44
N ALA A 41 7.04 3.85 8.65
CA ALA A 41 6.68 2.97 7.55
C ALA A 41 5.92 1.71 8.02
N GLN A 42 6.32 1.14 9.17
CA GLN A 42 5.66 -0.02 9.77
C GLN A 42 4.26 0.34 10.31
N ALA A 43 4.12 1.48 10.98
CA ALA A 43 2.84 1.97 11.47
C ALA A 43 1.87 2.26 10.31
N ALA A 44 2.36 2.93 9.26
CA ALA A 44 1.55 3.23 8.08
C ALA A 44 1.18 1.96 7.30
N ALA A 45 2.08 0.97 7.19
CA ALA A 45 1.74 -0.32 6.60
C ALA A 45 0.66 -1.05 7.42
N ARG A 46 0.74 -1.01 8.76
CA ARG A 46 -0.27 -1.60 9.65
C ARG A 46 -1.64 -0.93 9.48
N ILE A 47 -1.67 0.39 9.33
CA ILE A 47 -2.91 1.13 9.04
C ILE A 47 -3.50 0.67 7.70
N VAL A 48 -2.69 0.59 6.64
CA VAL A 48 -3.14 0.12 5.32
C VAL A 48 -3.61 -1.34 5.33
N GLU A 49 -2.96 -2.22 6.11
CA GLU A 49 -3.46 -3.58 6.28
C GLU A 49 -4.81 -3.63 7.01
N LEU A 50 -5.01 -2.76 8.01
CA LEU A 50 -6.30 -2.60 8.70
C LEU A 50 -7.39 -2.07 7.77
N GLU A 51 -7.08 -1.05 6.96
CA GLU A 51 -7.98 -0.51 5.93
C GLU A 51 -8.32 -1.56 4.86
N LYS A 52 -7.33 -2.37 4.46
CA LYS A 52 -7.50 -3.51 3.56
C LYS A 52 -8.44 -4.56 4.15
N GLN A 53 -8.25 -4.90 5.42
CA GLN A 53 -9.09 -5.87 6.14
C GLN A 53 -10.52 -5.35 6.31
N ASN A 54 -10.68 -4.06 6.59
CA ASN A 54 -11.98 -3.42 6.70
C ASN A 54 -12.70 -3.25 5.35
N GLY A 55 -12.05 -3.58 4.23
CA GLY A 55 -12.64 -3.47 2.89
C GLY A 55 -12.70 -2.04 2.34
N THR A 56 -12.08 -1.09 3.04
CA THR A 56 -12.14 0.36 2.77
C THR A 56 -10.93 0.89 2.01
N LEU A 57 -10.18 0.03 1.31
CA LEU A 57 -9.16 0.49 0.36
C LEU A 57 -9.85 1.07 -0.88
N ILE A 58 -10.52 2.20 -0.68
CA ILE A 58 -10.98 3.11 -1.71
C ILE A 58 -9.69 3.68 -2.29
N LYS A 59 -9.27 3.13 -3.43
CA LYS A 59 -8.32 3.83 -4.28
C LYS A 59 -9.03 5.07 -4.79
N GLU A 60 -8.84 6.19 -4.09
CA GLU A 60 -8.95 7.51 -4.70
C GLU A 60 -7.80 7.65 -5.72
N SER A 61 -7.92 6.94 -6.82
CA SER A 61 -7.14 7.12 -8.02
C SER A 61 -8.11 6.93 -9.18
N ASP A 62 -9.09 7.82 -9.24
CA ASP A 62 -9.75 8.25 -10.48
C ASP A 62 -10.62 9.50 -10.19
N MET A 63 -9.98 10.60 -9.76
CA MET A 63 -10.58 11.92 -9.93
C MET A 63 -9.87 12.61 -11.09
N PRO A 64 -10.37 12.50 -12.33
CA PRO A 64 -10.04 13.46 -13.36
C PRO A 64 -10.68 14.80 -12.96
N PHE A 65 -9.84 15.81 -12.72
CA PHE A 65 -10.28 17.21 -12.72
C PHE A 65 -10.48 17.68 -14.16
#